data_AF-A0A7X6PV27-F1
#
_entry.id   AF-A0A7X6PV27-F1
#
_cell.length_a   1.000
_cell.length_b   1.000
_cell.length_c   1.000
_cell.angle_alpha   90.00
_cell.angle_beta   90.00
_cell.angle_gamma   90.00
#
_symmetry.space_group_name_H-M   'P 1'
#
loop_
_entity.id
_entity.type
_entity.pdbx_description
1 polymer ?
#
loop_
_entity_poly.entity_id
_entity_poly.type
_entity_poly.pdbx_seq_one_letter_code
_entity_poly.pdbx_strand_id
1 'polypeptide(L)'
;MFLPNYMFNRLPPTPVAHPEEFRDLAVKEGFRYVYLGNVPAHEGNNTFCHNCSKLIIERTGYTIGKMNMEKGKCIFCGTLIPGRWAA
;
A
#
# COMPACT_ATOMS: atom_id res chain seq x y z
N MET A 1 9.15 -0.70 -10.62
CA MET A 1 10.53 -0.60 -10.09
C MET A 1 11.44 -1.29 -11.08
N PHE A 2 12.44 -0.58 -11.57
CA PHE A 2 13.41 -1.13 -12.50
C PHE A 2 14.47 -1.91 -11.72
N LEU A 3 14.52 -3.23 -11.90
CA LEU A 3 15.53 -4.12 -11.32
C LEU A 3 16.25 -4.84 -12.46
N PRO A 4 17.32 -4.26 -13.01
CA PRO A 4 17.99 -4.87 -14.14
C PRO A 4 18.97 -5.96 -13.69
N ASN A 5 18.43 -7.10 -13.25
CA ASN A 5 19.22 -8.17 -12.63
C ASN A 5 19.79 -9.20 -13.62
N TYR A 6 19.54 -9.05 -14.92
CA TYR A 6 20.05 -9.99 -15.92
C TYR A 6 21.18 -9.39 -16.78
N MET A 7 20.85 -8.64 -17.84
CA MET A 7 21.84 -8.14 -18.81
C MET A 7 21.96 -6.61 -18.86
N PHE A 8 21.21 -5.89 -18.02
CA PHE A 8 21.09 -4.44 -18.10
C PHE A 8 21.77 -3.73 -16.91
N ASN A 9 23.04 -4.00 -16.65
CA ASN A 9 23.76 -3.46 -15.48
C ASN A 9 24.20 -1.98 -15.56
N ARG A 10 23.72 -1.21 -16.55
CA ARG A 10 24.22 0.15 -16.83
C ARG A 10 23.49 1.26 -16.06
N LEU A 11 22.32 0.97 -15.51
CA LEU A 11 21.56 1.93 -14.71
C LEU A 11 21.35 1.37 -13.31
N PRO A 12 21.40 2.22 -12.27
CA PRO A 12 21.05 1.80 -10.93
C PRO A 12 19.55 1.44 -10.88
N PRO A 13 19.13 0.64 -9.88
CA PRO A 13 17.73 0.42 -9.59
C PRO A 13 16.99 1.74 -9.38
N THR A 14 15.68 1.78 -9.67
CA THR A 14 14.87 2.96 -9.37
C THR A 14 14.97 3.31 -7.88
N PRO A 15 15.42 4.53 -7.51
CA PRO A 15 15.45 4.95 -6.11
C PRO A 15 14.05 4.92 -5.51
N VAL A 16 13.93 4.47 -4.26
CA VAL A 16 12.64 4.34 -3.55
C VAL A 16 11.90 5.68 -3.43
N ALA A 17 12.64 6.79 -3.35
CA ALA A 17 12.10 8.15 -3.29
C ALA A 17 11.12 8.48 -4.43
N HIS A 18 11.37 7.98 -5.65
CA HIS A 18 10.48 8.30 -6.78
C HIS A 18 9.08 7.69 -6.60
N PRO A 19 8.91 6.37 -6.36
CA PRO A 19 7.62 5.79 -5.99
C PRO A 19 6.94 6.46 -4.79
N GLU A 20 7.70 6.87 -3.76
CA GLU A 20 7.16 7.59 -2.59
C GLU A 20 6.54 8.92 -3.00
N GLU A 21 7.26 9.73 -3.78
CA GLU A 21 6.76 11.00 -4.32
C GLU A 21 5.50 10.83 -5.16
N PHE A 22 5.47 9.83 -6.05
CA PHE A 22 4.29 9.53 -6.86
C PHE A 22 3.09 9.09 -6.00
N ARG A 23 3.33 8.32 -4.95
CA ARG A 23 2.29 7.92 -4.00
C ARG A 23 1.72 9.14 -3.29
N ASP A 24 2.57 10.03 -2.81
CA ASP A 24 2.14 11.23 -2.09
C ASP A 24 1.35 12.16 -3.00
N LEU A 25 1.76 12.31 -4.27
CA LEU A 25 0.99 13.06 -5.27
C LEU A 25 -0.38 12.43 -5.49
N ALA A 26 -0.45 11.12 -5.71
CA ALA A 26 -1.73 10.43 -5.92
C ALA A 26 -2.65 10.57 -4.69
N VAL A 27 -2.12 10.46 -3.47
CA VAL A 27 -2.92 10.68 -2.26
C VAL A 27 -3.46 12.12 -2.20
N LYS A 28 -2.63 13.12 -2.56
CA LYS A 28 -3.07 14.53 -2.65
C LYS A 28 -4.16 14.77 -3.69
N GLU A 29 -4.11 14.05 -4.81
CA GLU A 29 -5.15 14.07 -5.86
C GLU A 29 -6.44 13.32 -5.46
N GLY A 30 -6.50 12.74 -4.26
CA GLY A 30 -7.69 12.09 -3.71
C GLY A 30 -7.75 10.58 -3.92
N PHE A 31 -6.68 9.94 -4.41
CA PHE A 31 -6.60 8.49 -4.46
C PHE A 31 -6.47 7.93 -3.03
N ARG A 32 -7.43 7.09 -2.64
CA ARG A 32 -7.54 6.58 -1.25
C ARG A 32 -6.62 5.40 -0.94
N TYR A 33 -6.24 4.63 -1.97
CA TYR A 33 -5.50 3.38 -1.81
C TYR A 33 -4.41 3.28 -2.88
N VAL A 34 -3.22 3.76 -2.53
CA VAL A 34 -2.06 3.78 -3.43
C VAL A 34 -0.95 2.95 -2.80
N TYR A 35 -0.51 1.91 -3.52
CA TYR A 35 0.44 0.93 -3.02
C TYR A 35 1.76 0.99 -3.78
N LEU A 36 2.89 0.90 -3.06
CA LEU A 36 4.22 0.87 -3.70
C LEU A 36 4.59 -0.50 -4.27
N GLY A 37 4.16 -1.59 -3.62
CA GLY A 37 4.19 -2.98 -4.09
C GLY A 37 5.57 -3.64 -4.20
N ASN A 38 6.56 -2.92 -4.76
CA ASN A 38 7.91 -3.42 -5.04
C ASN A 38 8.98 -2.90 -4.06
N VAL A 39 8.55 -2.25 -2.97
CA VAL A 39 9.44 -1.77 -1.90
C VAL A 39 9.17 -2.64 -0.67
N PRO A 40 10.00 -3.65 -0.37
CA PRO A 40 9.76 -4.58 0.71
C PRO A 40 9.60 -3.87 2.06
N ALA A 41 8.67 -4.36 2.89
CA ALA A 41 8.40 -3.84 4.25
C ALA A 41 8.10 -2.33 4.35
N HIS A 42 7.75 -1.68 3.23
CA HIS A 42 7.41 -0.26 3.22
C HIS A 42 5.98 -0.01 3.70
N GLU A 43 5.76 1.07 4.46
CA GLU A 43 4.43 1.44 4.98
C GLU A 43 3.40 1.67 3.87
N GLY A 44 3.86 2.14 2.71
CA GLY A 44 3.06 2.32 1.51
C GLY A 44 2.50 1.03 0.92
N ASN A 45 2.84 -0.15 1.46
CA ASN A 45 2.18 -1.41 1.11
C ASN A 45 0.96 -1.69 1.98
N ASN A 46 0.84 -1.01 3.13
CA ASN A 46 -0.25 -1.20 4.06
C ASN A 46 -1.51 -0.48 3.59
N THR A 47 -2.66 -0.99 4.04
CA THR A 47 -3.95 -0.35 3.83
C THR A 47 -4.34 0.42 5.08
N PHE A 48 -4.64 1.71 4.92
CA PHE A 48 -5.14 2.58 5.99
C PHE A 48 -6.62 2.90 5.75
N CYS A 49 -7.37 3.15 6.82
CA CYS A 49 -8.75 3.59 6.70
C CYS A 49 -8.79 5.00 6.10
N HIS A 50 -9.57 5.21 5.04
CA HIS A 50 -9.70 6.52 4.40
C HIS A 50 -10.48 7.55 5.23
N ASN A 51 -11.09 7.14 6.35
CA ASN A 51 -11.83 8.03 7.24
C ASN A 51 -11.05 8.36 8.52
N CYS A 52 -10.50 7.36 9.21
CA CYS A 52 -9.79 7.56 10.48
C CYS A 52 -8.27 7.40 10.40
N SER A 53 -7.71 7.16 9.22
CA SER A 53 -6.27 7.01 8.94
C SER A 53 -5.55 5.90 9.73
N LYS A 54 -6.28 5.04 10.45
CA LYS A 54 -5.68 3.90 11.18
C LYS A 54 -5.34 2.75 10.24
N LEU A 55 -4.27 2.03 10.57
CA LEU A 55 -3.84 0.81 9.89
C LEU A 55 -4.93 -0.26 9.97
N ILE A 56 -5.47 -0.66 8.82
CA ILE A 56 -6.52 -1.68 8.72
C ILE A 56 -6.04 -3.00 8.12
N ILE A 57 -5.03 -2.96 7.25
CA ILE A 57 -4.37 -4.17 6.74
C ILE A 57 -2.87 -3.93 6.69
N GLU A 58 -2.12 -4.75 7.41
CA GLU A 58 -0.66 -4.79 7.31
C GLU A 58 -0.23 -5.81 6.27
N ARG A 59 0.69 -5.42 5.37
CA ARG A 59 1.13 -6.25 4.25
C ARG A 59 2.65 -6.29 4.17
N THR A 60 3.17 -7.50 4.05
CA THR A 60 4.58 -7.76 3.71
C THR A 60 4.61 -8.66 2.49
N GLY A 61 4.79 -8.05 1.31
CA GLY A 61 4.63 -8.76 0.04
C GLY A 61 3.20 -9.30 -0.11
N TYR A 62 3.08 -10.61 -0.32
CA TYR A 62 1.78 -11.30 -0.43
C TYR A 62 1.20 -11.76 0.90
N THR A 63 1.91 -11.56 2.01
CA THR A 63 1.49 -11.99 3.34
C THR A 63 0.71 -10.88 4.04
N ILE A 64 -0.42 -11.24 4.66
CA ILE A 64 -1.16 -10.36 5.56
C ILE A 64 -0.64 -10.56 6.98
N GLY A 65 -0.28 -9.46 7.64
CA GLY A 65 0.03 -9.44 9.07
C GLY A 65 -1.24 -9.21 9.89
N LYS A 66 -1.44 -7.96 10.32
CA LYS A 66 -2.66 -7.52 11.00
C LYS A 66 -3.82 -7.25 10.04
N MET A 67 -5.02 -7.66 10.44
CA MET A 67 -6.29 -7.40 9.75
C MET A 67 -7.27 -6.77 10.73
N ASN A 68 -7.31 -5.43 10.79
CA ASN A 68 -8.19 -4.67 11.68
C ASN A 68 -9.48 -4.28 10.95
N MET A 69 -10.13 -5.27 10.34
CA MET A 69 -11.42 -5.12 9.67
C MET A 69 -12.34 -6.28 9.98
N GLU A 70 -13.63 -5.99 10.06
CA GLU A 70 -14.67 -6.96 10.28
C GLU A 70 -15.82 -6.72 9.28
N LYS A 71 -16.22 -7.76 8.54
CA LYS A 71 -17.31 -7.68 7.53
C LYS A 71 -17.15 -6.48 6.56
N GLY A 72 -15.91 -6.21 6.14
CA GLY A 72 -15.57 -5.10 5.26
C GLY A 72 -15.58 -3.71 5.90
N LYS A 73 -15.69 -3.61 7.23
CA LYS A 73 -15.68 -2.34 7.96
C LYS A 73 -14.42 -2.19 8.80
N CYS A 74 -13.95 -0.96 8.92
CA CYS A 74 -12.90 -0.61 9.86
C CYS A 74 -13.37 -0.84 11.30
N ILE A 75 -12.63 -1.60 12.10
CA ILE A 75 -12.99 -1.87 13.51
C ILE A 75 -12.95 -0.61 14.39
N PHE A 76 -12.21 0.42 13.97
CA PHE A 76 -11.98 1.61 14.78
C PHE A 76 -13.04 2.71 14.60
N CYS A 77 -13.63 2.81 13.42
CA CYS A 77 -14.60 3.88 13.09
C CYS A 77 -15.84 3.38 12.35
N GLY A 78 -15.96 2.08 12.09
CA GLY A 78 -17.10 1.47 11.41
C GLY A 78 -17.24 1.79 9.92
N THR A 79 -16.32 2.59 9.35
CA THR A 79 -16.37 2.96 7.93
C THR A 79 -16.24 1.74 7.03
N LEU A 80 -17.13 1.64 6.03
CA LEU A 80 -17.09 0.61 5.02
C LEU A 80 -15.87 0.81 4.11
N ILE A 81 -15.03 -0.20 4.03
CA ILE A 81 -13.83 -0.20 3.20
C ILE A 81 -14.17 -0.82 1.85
N PRO A 82 -13.97 -0.11 0.72
CA PRO A 82 -14.16 -0.69 -0.60
C PRO A 82 -13.27 -1.93 -0.78
N GLY A 83 -13.86 -3.03 -1.24
CA GLY A 83 -13.13 -4.27 -1.47
C GLY A 83 -14.05 -5.47 -1.61
N ARG A 84 -13.48 -6.61 -2.02
CA ARG A 84 -14.18 -7.89 -2.04
C ARG A 84 -13.88 -8.66 -0.76
N TRP A 85 -14.75 -8.49 0.22
CA TRP A 85 -14.73 -9.23 1.48
C TRP A 85 -15.70 -10.38 1.32
N ALA A 86 -15.23 -11.55 0.92
CA ALA A 86 -16.09 -12.73 0.85
C ALA A 86 -16.69 -12.99 2.24
N ALA A 87 -17.96 -13.37 2.25
CA ALA A 87 -18.71 -13.75 3.44
C ALA A 87 -18.32 -15.15 3.92
#